data_AF-A0A5C4IN20-F1
#
_entry.id   AF-A0A5C4IN20-F1
#
_cell.length_a   1.000
_cell.length_b   1.000
_cell.length_c   1.000
_cell.angle_alpha   90.00
_cell.angle_beta   90.00
_cell.angle_gamma   90.00
#
_symmetry.space_group_name_H-M   'P 1'
#
loop_
_entity.id
_entity.type
_entity.pdbx_description
1 polymer ?
#
loop_
_entity_poly.entity_id
_entity_poly.type
_entity_poly.pdbx_seq_one_letter_code
_entity_poly.pdbx_strand_id
1 'polypeptide(L)'
;MREIAIGHKGTLLLRIDQGERNPDGTSDYLMITAKLDGLRAVKRVYDFDRWSRLLSFFEELEADWRGWDGHRRFDSLEGDFRLAAQHDGHIRFFVELDAFELLEPWSAKGEFVLDPGEELAATVEALRALLAVR
;
A
#
# COMPACT_ATOMS: atom_id res chain seq x y z
N MET A 1 1.02 -8.74 16.42
CA MET A 1 0.62 -8.55 15.00
C MET A 1 0.43 -7.04 14.79
N ARG A 2 0.97 -6.46 13.70
CA ARG A 2 0.73 -5.06 13.33
C ARG A 2 0.15 -5.05 11.92
N GLU A 3 -1.01 -4.44 11.78
CA GLU A 3 -1.75 -4.26 10.54
C GLU A 3 -2.22 -2.80 10.51
N ILE A 4 -2.26 -2.21 9.33
CA ILE A 4 -2.91 -0.91 9.10
C ILE A 4 -3.92 -1.04 7.98
N ALA A 5 -4.97 -0.23 8.06
CA ALA A 5 -6.00 -0.11 7.04
C ALA A 5 -5.92 1.28 6.41
N ILE A 6 -5.95 1.32 5.08
CA ILE A 6 -5.85 2.54 4.29
C ILE A 6 -7.10 2.69 3.43
N GLY A 7 -7.77 3.83 3.55
CA GLY A 7 -8.97 4.20 2.80
C GLY A 7 -10.30 3.81 3.46
N HIS A 8 -11.32 4.64 3.21
CA HIS A 8 -12.66 4.54 3.80
C HIS A 8 -13.75 4.10 2.81
N LYS A 9 -13.51 4.17 1.48
CA LYS A 9 -14.34 3.52 0.44
C LYS A 9 -13.48 2.51 -0.28
N GLY A 10 -13.66 1.22 0.05
CA GLY A 10 -12.63 0.22 -0.24
C GLY A 10 -11.44 0.38 0.71
N THR A 11 -10.72 -0.71 0.97
CA THR A 11 -9.62 -0.67 1.94
C THR A 11 -8.44 -1.50 1.44
N LEU A 12 -7.25 -0.90 1.51
CA LEU A 12 -5.98 -1.60 1.40
C LEU A 12 -5.47 -1.92 2.81
N LEU A 13 -5.29 -3.20 3.13
CA LEU A 13 -4.69 -3.63 4.39
C LEU A 13 -3.25 -4.02 4.15
N LEU A 14 -2.35 -3.51 4.99
CA LEU A 14 -0.92 -3.84 4.97
C LEU A 14 -0.56 -4.49 6.31
N ARG A 15 0.08 -5.66 6.24
CA ARG A 15 0.41 -6.45 7.43
C ARG A 15 1.82 -7.05 7.33
N ILE A 16 2.54 -7.01 8.45
CA ILE A 16 3.79 -7.77 8.65
C ILE A 16 3.50 -8.95 9.57
N ASP A 17 3.74 -10.16 9.10
CA ASP A 17 3.62 -11.37 9.92
C ASP A 17 4.81 -11.50 10.88
N GLN A 18 4.56 -11.97 12.12
CA GLN A 18 5.60 -11.98 13.15
C GLN A 18 6.78 -12.90 12.82
N GLY A 19 6.55 -13.97 12.05
CA GLY A 19 7.61 -14.86 11.57
C GLY A 19 8.46 -14.27 10.44
N GLU A 20 8.09 -13.12 9.90
CA GLU A 20 8.75 -12.50 8.75
C GLU A 20 9.61 -11.29 9.13
N ARG A 21 9.64 -10.95 10.43
CA ARG A 21 10.52 -9.87 10.87
C ARG A 21 11.97 -10.31 10.85
N ASN A 22 12.78 -9.47 10.24
CA ASN A 22 14.23 -9.54 10.30
C ASN A 22 14.71 -9.29 11.75
N PRO A 23 15.93 -9.72 12.11
CA PRO A 23 16.50 -9.49 13.45
C PRO A 23 16.56 -8.02 13.87
N ASP A 24 16.62 -7.10 12.90
CA ASP A 24 16.57 -5.66 13.12
C ASP A 24 15.14 -5.10 13.19
N GLY A 25 14.13 -5.96 13.26
CA GLY A 25 12.74 -5.56 13.35
C GLY A 25 12.08 -5.12 12.05
N THR A 26 12.81 -5.00 10.92
CA THR A 26 12.18 -4.77 9.59
C THR A 26 11.52 -6.02 9.03
N SER A 27 10.93 -5.93 7.84
CA SER A 27 10.42 -7.08 7.09
C SER A 27 10.68 -6.87 5.61
N ASP A 28 11.21 -7.88 4.93
CA ASP A 28 11.35 -7.87 3.47
C ASP A 28 10.02 -8.24 2.78
N TYR A 29 9.00 -8.60 3.56
CA TYR A 29 7.70 -9.01 3.05
C TYR A 29 6.56 -8.21 3.68
N LEU A 30 5.57 -7.88 2.86
CA LEU A 30 4.26 -7.39 3.30
C LEU A 30 3.17 -8.28 2.74
N MET A 31 2.20 -8.57 3.60
CA MET A 31 0.92 -9.10 3.16
C MET A 31 0.02 -7.94 2.77
N ILE A 32 -0.29 -7.84 1.47
CA ILE A 32 -1.17 -6.84 0.90
C ILE A 32 -2.56 -7.47 0.72
N THR A 33 -3.59 -6.87 1.32
CA THR A 33 -4.98 -7.28 1.07
C THR A 33 -5.76 -6.12 0.47
N ALA A 34 -6.24 -6.30 -0.75
CA ALA A 34 -7.22 -5.41 -1.35
C ALA A 34 -8.62 -5.92 -0.98
N LYS A 35 -9.34 -5.17 -0.13
CA LYS A 35 -10.74 -5.44 0.25
C LYS A 35 -11.62 -4.36 -0.35
N LEU A 36 -12.17 -4.65 -1.52
CA LEU A 36 -12.96 -3.74 -2.34
C LEU A 36 -14.39 -4.27 -2.47
N ASP A 37 -15.27 -3.53 -3.15
CA ASP A 37 -16.66 -3.98 -3.32
C ASP A 37 -16.74 -5.29 -4.11
N GLY A 38 -17.30 -6.33 -3.49
CA GLY A 38 -17.37 -7.69 -4.05
C GLY A 38 -16.04 -8.41 -4.25
N LEU A 39 -14.89 -7.81 -3.89
CA LEU A 39 -13.55 -8.35 -4.17
C LEU A 39 -12.69 -8.40 -2.91
N ARG A 40 -12.08 -9.55 -2.67
CA ARG A 40 -10.99 -9.70 -1.71
C ARG A 40 -9.82 -10.44 -2.34
N ALA A 41 -8.72 -9.74 -2.55
CA ALA A 41 -7.47 -10.31 -3.04
C ALA A 41 -6.39 -10.15 -1.97
N VAL A 42 -5.55 -11.18 -1.82
CA VAL A 42 -4.46 -11.20 -0.84
C VAL A 42 -3.21 -11.69 -1.53
N LYS A 43 -2.12 -10.95 -1.37
CA LYS A 43 -0.82 -11.36 -1.88
C LYS A 43 0.29 -10.98 -0.91
N ARG A 44 1.23 -11.91 -0.77
CA ARG A 44 2.51 -11.67 -0.10
C ARG A 44 3.48 -11.14 -1.13
N VAL A 45 4.03 -9.96 -0.87
CA VAL A 45 4.89 -9.24 -1.80
C VAL A 45 6.26 -9.05 -1.17
N TYR A 46 7.32 -9.17 -1.98
CA TYR A 46 8.71 -8.99 -1.56
C TYR A 46 9.23 -7.60 -1.88
N ASP A 47 10.02 -7.02 -0.98
CA ASP A 47 10.78 -5.81 -1.23
C ASP A 47 12.11 -5.81 -0.45
N PHE A 48 13.24 -5.63 -1.15
CA PHE A 48 14.57 -5.63 -0.55
C PHE A 48 14.93 -4.30 0.13
N ASP A 49 14.24 -3.21 -0.23
CA ASP A 49 14.45 -1.87 0.32
C ASP A 49 13.66 -1.61 1.61
N ARG A 50 13.01 -2.67 2.12
CA ARG A 50 12.21 -2.66 3.35
C ARG A 50 11.05 -1.68 3.26
N TRP A 51 10.46 -1.54 2.08
CA TRP A 51 9.28 -0.72 1.81
C TRP A 51 9.50 0.78 1.98
N SER A 52 10.75 1.22 1.90
CA SER A 52 11.11 2.64 1.95
C SER A 52 10.47 3.41 0.80
N ARG A 53 10.43 2.84 -0.42
CA ARG A 53 9.77 3.48 -1.58
C ARG A 53 8.26 3.57 -1.43
N LEU A 54 7.62 2.60 -0.77
CA LEU A 54 6.19 2.66 -0.47
C LEU A 54 5.90 3.79 0.54
N LEU A 55 6.72 3.89 1.59
CA LEU A 55 6.60 4.98 2.57
C LEU A 55 6.81 6.35 1.91
N SER A 56 7.88 6.52 1.14
CA SER A 56 8.17 7.76 0.43
C SER A 56 7.06 8.16 -0.53
N PHE A 57 6.44 7.20 -1.22
CA PHE A 57 5.28 7.47 -2.06
C PHE A 57 4.14 8.12 -1.26
N PHE A 58 3.76 7.58 -0.10
CA PHE A 58 2.71 8.18 0.74
C PHE A 58 3.14 9.52 1.37
N GLU A 59 4.41 9.67 1.78
CA GLU A 59 4.96 10.94 2.29
C GLU A 59 4.95 12.04 1.21
N GLU A 60 5.21 11.70 -0.05
CA GLU A 60 5.09 12.63 -1.17
C GLU A 60 3.64 13.06 -1.42
N LEU A 61 2.67 12.14 -1.29
CA LEU A 61 1.24 12.50 -1.38
C LEU A 61 0.84 13.43 -0.23
N GLU A 62 1.37 13.19 0.98
CA GLU A 62 1.11 14.03 2.15
C GLU A 62 1.70 15.43 1.99
N ALA A 63 2.95 15.54 1.49
CA ALA A 63 3.58 16.83 1.22
C ALA A 63 2.75 17.69 0.27
N ASP A 64 2.14 17.06 -0.73
CA ASP A 64 1.30 17.70 -1.75
C ASP A 64 -0.20 17.50 -1.53
N TRP A 65 -0.65 17.34 -0.27
CA TRP A 65 -2.04 16.99 0.05
C TRP A 65 -3.10 17.95 -0.53
N ARG A 66 -2.70 19.21 -0.80
CA ARG A 66 -3.58 20.23 -1.40
C ARG A 66 -3.96 19.94 -2.85
N GLY A 67 -3.21 19.08 -3.53
CA GLY A 67 -3.48 18.66 -4.90
C GLY A 67 -2.22 18.53 -5.75
N TRP A 68 -2.31 17.66 -6.75
CA TRP A 68 -1.33 17.51 -7.83
C TRP A 68 -2.05 17.12 -9.12
N ASP A 69 -1.42 17.39 -10.26
CA ASP A 69 -1.94 16.98 -11.56
C ASP A 69 -1.50 15.56 -11.94
N GLY A 70 -2.38 14.85 -12.65
CA GLY A 70 -2.10 13.52 -13.19
C GLY A 70 -2.04 12.41 -12.13
N HIS A 71 -1.33 11.33 -12.48
CA HIS A 71 -1.18 10.17 -11.60
C HIS A 71 0.22 10.10 -11.02
N ARG A 72 0.31 9.88 -9.71
CA ARG A 72 1.53 9.41 -9.04
C ARG A 72 1.47 7.90 -8.90
N ARG A 73 2.59 7.21 -9.07
CA ARG A 73 2.62 5.75 -9.12
C ARG A 73 3.66 5.18 -8.17
N PHE A 74 3.32 4.03 -7.60
CA PHE A 74 4.22 3.15 -6.89
C PHE A 74 4.12 1.76 -7.54
N ASP A 75 5.28 1.13 -7.73
CA ASP A 75 5.41 -0.24 -8.21
C ASP A 75 6.36 -0.98 -7.26
N SER A 76 5.94 -2.14 -6.77
CA SER A 76 6.79 -3.07 -6.04
C SER A 76 7.98 -3.52 -6.89
N LEU A 77 9.02 -4.04 -6.24
CA LEU A 77 10.21 -4.55 -6.93
C LEU A 77 9.88 -5.53 -8.05
N GLU A 78 8.98 -6.47 -7.80
CA GLU A 78 8.62 -7.55 -8.74
C GLU A 78 7.44 -7.18 -9.64
N GLY A 79 6.85 -5.99 -9.50
CA GLY A 79 5.74 -5.49 -10.31
C GLY A 79 4.38 -6.16 -10.03
N ASP A 80 4.32 -6.95 -8.96
CA ASP A 80 3.20 -7.76 -8.51
C ASP A 80 2.25 -7.02 -7.54
N PHE A 81 2.63 -5.81 -7.11
CA PHE A 81 1.79 -4.85 -6.40
C PHE A 81 2.03 -3.43 -6.91
N ARG A 82 0.97 -2.79 -7.38
CA ARG A 82 1.03 -1.44 -7.95
C ARG A 82 -0.07 -0.55 -7.37
N LEU A 83 0.27 0.72 -7.19
CA LEU A 83 -0.66 1.78 -6.83
C LEU A 83 -0.53 2.93 -7.83
N ALA A 84 -1.66 3.51 -8.22
CA ALA A 84 -1.71 4.82 -8.84
C ALA A 84 -2.64 5.73 -8.05
N ALA A 85 -2.17 6.92 -7.66
CA ALA A 85 -2.95 7.91 -6.93
C ALA A 85 -3.28 9.10 -7.82
N GLN A 86 -4.54 9.54 -7.78
CA GLN A 86 -5.03 10.75 -8.43
C GLN A 86 -5.75 11.63 -7.40
N HIS A 87 -5.52 12.94 -7.49
CA HIS A 87 -6.24 13.93 -6.67
C HIS A 87 -7.39 14.53 -7.48
N ASP A 88 -8.62 14.43 -6.96
CA ASP A 88 -9.85 14.97 -7.57
C ASP A 88 -10.71 15.74 -6.54
N GLY A 89 -10.10 16.20 -5.46
CA GLY A 89 -10.76 16.65 -4.23
C GLY A 89 -10.75 15.59 -3.14
N HIS A 90 -10.74 14.32 -3.54
CA HIS A 90 -10.29 13.18 -2.73
C HIS A 90 -8.99 12.62 -3.33
N ILE A 91 -8.39 11.65 -2.66
CA ILE A 91 -7.29 10.87 -3.24
C ILE A 91 -7.82 9.49 -3.59
N ARG A 92 -8.01 9.27 -4.89
CA ARG A 92 -8.41 7.98 -5.46
C ARG A 92 -7.17 7.16 -5.75
N PHE A 93 -7.10 5.97 -5.19
CA PHE A 93 -6.07 4.99 -5.46
C PHE A 93 -6.62 3.89 -6.35
N PHE A 94 -5.88 3.57 -7.40
CA PHE A 94 -6.06 2.36 -8.21
C PHE A 94 -5.03 1.35 -7.73
N VAL A 95 -5.48 0.21 -7.23
CA VAL A 95 -4.63 -0.89 -6.79
C VAL A 95 -4.67 -2.03 -7.82
N GLU A 96 -3.50 -2.60 -8.08
CA GLU A 96 -3.35 -3.82 -8.86
C GLU A 96 -2.47 -4.82 -8.08
N LEU A 97 -2.96 -6.05 -7.96
CA LEU A 97 -2.23 -7.20 -7.43
C LEU A 97 -2.19 -8.27 -8.51
N ASP A 98 -1.00 -8.76 -8.82
CA ASP A 98 -0.79 -9.80 -9.82
C ASP A 98 -0.04 -10.99 -9.22
N ALA A 99 -0.53 -12.21 -9.44
CA ALA A 99 0.16 -13.44 -9.07
C ALA A 99 0.57 -14.22 -10.31
N PHE A 100 1.40 -13.59 -11.15
CA PHE A 100 1.85 -14.15 -12.43
C PHE A 100 2.79 -15.35 -12.28
N GLU A 101 3.39 -15.54 -11.10
CA GLU A 101 4.31 -16.61 -10.76
C GLU A 101 3.64 -17.96 -10.49
N LEU A 102 2.31 -17.97 -10.32
CA LEU A 102 1.54 -19.18 -9.99
C LEU A 102 1.19 -19.99 -11.24
N LEU A 103 0.93 -21.29 -11.05
CA LEU A 103 0.44 -22.18 -12.11
C LEU A 103 -0.91 -21.73 -12.68
N GLU A 104 -1.75 -21.16 -11.83
CA GLU A 104 -3.01 -20.51 -12.19
C GLU A 104 -2.90 -19.02 -11.88
N PRO A 105 -2.35 -18.20 -12.79
CA PRO A 105 -2.11 -16.80 -12.52
C PRO A 105 -3.42 -16.04 -12.40
N TRP A 106 -3.43 -15.06 -11.51
CA TRP A 106 -4.57 -14.16 -11.32
C TRP A 106 -4.12 -12.71 -11.22
N SER A 107 -5.03 -11.82 -11.56
CA SER A 107 -4.89 -10.38 -11.38
C SER A 107 -6.15 -9.84 -10.70
N ALA A 108 -5.96 -8.94 -9.75
CA ALA A 108 -7.04 -8.25 -9.05
C ALA A 108 -6.80 -6.74 -9.12
N LYS A 109 -7.82 -6.01 -9.59
CA LYS A 109 -7.76 -4.55 -9.74
C LYS A 109 -8.98 -3.92 -9.11
N GLY A 110 -8.80 -2.72 -8.59
CA GLY A 110 -9.91 -1.87 -8.22
C GLY A 110 -9.44 -0.61 -7.53
N GLU A 111 -10.37 0.06 -6.85
CA GLU A 111 -10.15 1.39 -6.32
C GLU A 111 -10.46 1.47 -4.83
N PHE A 112 -9.66 2.27 -4.12
CA PHE A 112 -10.03 2.76 -2.81
C PHE A 112 -9.84 4.27 -2.71
N VAL A 113 -10.53 4.90 -1.76
CA VAL A 113 -10.49 6.36 -1.56
C VAL A 113 -10.00 6.70 -0.18
N LEU A 114 -9.18 7.73 -0.12
CA LEU A 114 -8.65 8.37 1.08
C LEU A 114 -8.88 9.89 0.96
N ASP A 115 -9.21 10.55 2.06
CA ASP A 115 -9.29 12.01 2.09
C ASP A 115 -7.90 12.64 2.26
N PRO A 116 -7.62 13.76 1.57
CA PRO A 116 -6.40 14.52 1.82
C PRO A 116 -6.42 15.15 3.21
N GLY A 117 -5.24 15.51 3.72
CA GLY A 117 -5.10 16.16 5.04
C GLY A 117 -5.00 15.14 6.17
N GLU A 118 -5.92 15.17 7.13
CA GLU A 118 -5.80 14.43 8.39
C GLU A 118 -5.81 12.89 8.20
N GLU A 119 -6.68 12.36 7.32
CA GLU A 119 -6.73 10.91 7.05
C GLU A 119 -5.42 10.42 6.40
N LEU A 120 -4.87 11.20 5.47
CA LEU A 120 -3.58 10.92 4.84
C LEU A 120 -2.40 11.02 5.81
N ALA A 121 -2.36 12.06 6.65
CA ALA A 121 -1.31 12.22 7.65
C ALA A 121 -1.32 11.05 8.66
N ALA A 122 -2.51 10.66 9.13
CA ALA A 122 -2.66 9.50 10.01
C ALA A 122 -2.20 8.20 9.33
N THR A 123 -2.46 8.05 8.03
CA THR A 123 -2.00 6.92 7.22
C THR A 123 -0.48 6.87 7.15
N VAL A 124 0.19 8.00 6.86
CA VAL A 124 1.66 8.08 6.80
C VAL A 124 2.27 7.70 8.14
N GLU A 125 1.76 8.22 9.26
CA GLU A 125 2.27 7.88 10.59
C GLU A 125 2.07 6.40 10.93
N ALA A 126 0.90 5.84 10.58
CA ALA A 126 0.62 4.41 10.78
C ALA A 126 1.55 3.53 9.94
N LEU A 127 1.80 3.92 8.69
CA LEU A 127 2.72 3.23 7.78
C LEU A 127 4.16 3.30 8.30
N ARG A 128 4.62 4.48 8.74
CA ARG A 128 5.93 4.64 9.37
C ARG A 128 6.07 3.75 10.60
N ALA A 129 5.06 3.70 11.46
CA ALA A 129 5.07 2.84 12.65
C ALA A 129 5.01 1.34 12.33
N LEU A 130 4.37 0.94 11.22
CA LEU A 130 4.35 -0.44 10.74
C LEU A 130 5.74 -0.87 10.27
N LEU A 131 6.39 -0.02 9.47
CA LEU A 131 7.65 -0.30 8.75
C LEU A 131 8.93 -0.03 9.56
N ALA A 132 8.84 0.80 10.61
CA ALA A 132 10.02 1.14 11.42
C ALA A 132 10.70 -0.08 12.08
N VAL A 133 12.03 -0.03 12.08
CA VAL A 133 12.92 -0.78 12.98
C VAL A 133 12.60 -0.37 14.41
N ARG A 134 12.54 -1.33 15.34
CA ARG A 134 12.47 -1.02 16.77
C ARG A 134 13.82 -1.17 17.42
#